data_AF-A0A0V1Q352-F1
#
_entry.id   AF-A0A0V1Q352-F1
#
_cell.length_a   1.000
_cell.length_b   1.000
_cell.length_c   1.000
_cell.angle_alpha   90.00
_cell.angle_beta   90.00
_cell.angle_gamma   90.00
#
_symmetry.space_group_name_H-M   'P 1'
#
loop_
_entity.id
_entity.type
_entity.pdbx_description
1 polymer ?
#
loop_
_entity_poly.entity_id
_entity_poly.type
_entity_poly.pdbx_seq_one_letter_code
_entity_poly.pdbx_strand_id
1 'polypeptide(L)'
;MKYIQTDQILDIPEGVNVQIKARSITVTGPRGTLKKDLKHIDVTFNKVNNRAIKITVHNGERKHVAALRTVKSLISNLITGVTKGYKYKMRYVYAHFPINVNVVEIDGQSYIEIRNFLGEKRVRQIKIFDGVTVEQSTTQKDELVLSGNSLEDVSQNAADVQQVCRVRNKDIRKFLDGIYVSERGVIDEEA
;
A
#
# COMPACT_ATOMS: atom_id res chain seq x y z
N MET A 1 2.26 6.12 33.75
CA MET A 1 3.23 7.22 33.75
C MET A 1 2.98 8.08 32.52
N LYS A 2 2.86 9.39 32.67
CA LYS A 2 2.78 10.33 31.54
C LYS A 2 4.19 10.78 31.18
N TYR A 3 4.54 10.72 29.91
CA TYR A 3 5.83 11.19 29.43
C TYR A 3 5.73 12.69 29.17
N ILE A 4 6.62 13.48 29.78
CA ILE A 4 6.60 14.95 29.64
C ILE A 4 6.75 15.34 28.17
N GLN A 5 7.69 14.73 27.47
CA GLN A 5 7.94 14.92 26.05
C GLN A 5 8.54 13.66 25.45
N THR A 6 8.09 13.32 24.25
CA THR A 6 8.69 12.28 23.41
C THR A 6 8.79 12.79 21.98
N ASP A 7 9.96 12.60 21.36
CA ASP A 7 10.28 13.09 20.03
C ASP A 7 10.62 11.93 19.08
N GLN A 8 10.37 12.11 17.79
CA GLN A 8 10.98 11.36 16.71
C GLN A 8 11.47 12.30 15.61
N ILE A 9 12.57 11.93 14.96
CA ILE A 9 13.12 12.66 13.81
C ILE A 9 12.79 11.87 12.55
N LEU A 10 12.27 12.57 11.54
CA LEU A 10 12.01 12.08 10.20
C LEU A 10 12.97 12.77 9.23
N ASP A 11 13.79 11.97 8.54
CA ASP A 11 14.71 12.46 7.53
C ASP A 11 14.01 12.58 6.17
N ILE A 12 14.32 13.65 5.44
CA ILE A 12 13.79 13.97 4.12
C ILE A 12 14.93 13.82 3.11
N PRO A 13 14.82 12.90 2.13
CA PRO A 13 15.81 12.74 1.09
C PRO A 13 15.80 13.91 0.11
N GLU A 14 16.85 14.03 -0.70
CA GLU A 14 16.93 15.06 -1.73
C GLU A 14 15.85 14.88 -2.81
N GLY A 15 15.38 15.98 -3.40
CA GLY A 15 14.32 15.95 -4.41
C GLY A 15 12.91 15.72 -3.86
N VAL A 16 12.72 15.65 -2.54
CA VAL A 16 11.41 15.54 -1.90
C VAL A 16 11.10 16.79 -1.09
N ASN A 17 9.89 17.33 -1.27
CA ASN A 17 9.37 18.44 -0.48
C ASN A 17 8.16 17.98 0.34
N VAL A 18 8.20 18.23 1.64
CA VAL A 18 7.15 17.87 2.61
C VAL A 18 6.54 19.15 3.15
N GLN A 19 5.26 19.37 2.85
CA GLN A 19 4.48 20.49 3.36
C GLN A 19 3.48 19.99 4.40
N ILE A 20 3.44 20.65 5.56
CA ILE A 20 2.53 20.31 6.65
C ILE A 20 1.72 21.54 7.01
N LYS A 21 0.39 21.46 6.86
CA LYS A 21 -0.56 22.51 7.26
C LYS A 21 -1.64 21.91 8.12
N ALA A 22 -1.75 22.34 9.38
CA ALA A 22 -2.77 21.85 10.32
C ALA A 22 -2.86 20.30 10.38
N ARG A 23 -1.72 19.60 10.39
CA ARG A 23 -1.59 18.12 10.36
C ARG A 23 -2.10 17.44 9.08
N SER A 24 -2.44 18.21 8.05
CA SER A 24 -2.55 17.72 6.67
C SER A 24 -1.17 17.75 6.03
N ILE A 25 -0.71 16.60 5.56
CA ILE A 25 0.64 16.40 5.03
C ILE A 25 0.52 16.23 3.52
N THR A 26 1.28 17.03 2.78
CA THR A 26 1.45 16.89 1.34
C THR A 26 2.92 16.62 1.05
N VAL A 27 3.21 15.48 0.43
CA VAL A 27 4.56 15.06 0.04
C VAL A 27 4.64 15.11 -1.48
N THR A 28 5.62 15.83 -2.01
CA THR A 28 5.86 15.94 -3.46
C THR A 28 7.26 15.46 -3.76
N GLY A 29 7.38 14.55 -4.74
CA GLY A 29 8.65 13.98 -5.19
C GLY A 29 8.64 13.74 -6.69
N PRO A 30 9.67 13.06 -7.23
CA PRO A 30 9.84 12.86 -8.67
C PRO A 30 8.70 12.07 -9.32
N ARG A 31 8.12 11.08 -8.63
CA ARG A 31 7.04 10.24 -9.16
C ARG A 31 5.64 10.86 -9.02
N GLY A 32 5.51 12.00 -8.34
CA GLY A 32 4.24 12.69 -8.15
C GLY A 32 4.02 13.21 -6.73
N THR A 33 2.75 13.39 -6.37
CA THR A 33 2.34 14.00 -5.11
C THR A 33 1.36 13.12 -4.35
N LEU A 34 1.60 12.93 -3.04
CA LEU A 34 0.68 12.23 -2.14
C LEU A 34 0.22 13.15 -1.02
N LYS A 35 -1.01 12.94 -0.55
CA LYS A 35 -1.62 13.70 0.54
C LYS A 35 -2.16 12.75 1.61
N LYS A 36 -1.97 13.11 2.88
CA LYS A 36 -2.49 12.36 4.03
C LYS A 36 -2.98 13.30 5.10
N ASP A 37 -4.20 13.09 5.59
CA ASP A 37 -4.75 13.84 6.71
C ASP A 37 -4.52 13.09 8.04
N LEU A 38 -3.83 13.73 8.99
CA LEU A 38 -3.55 13.20 10.32
C LEU A 38 -4.17 14.04 11.43
N LYS A 39 -5.22 14.82 11.14
CA LYS A 39 -5.94 15.63 12.16
C LYS A 39 -6.47 14.84 13.35
N HIS A 40 -6.73 13.54 13.19
CA HIS A 40 -7.21 12.66 14.25
C HIS A 40 -6.13 12.32 15.30
N ILE A 41 -4.86 12.67 15.05
CA ILE A 41 -3.74 12.43 15.96
C ILE A 41 -3.21 13.78 16.46
N ASP A 42 -3.10 13.93 17.77
CA ASP A 42 -2.56 15.14 18.40
C ASP A 42 -1.03 15.08 18.46
N VAL A 43 -0.39 15.46 17.36
CA VAL A 43 1.07 15.58 17.26
C VAL A 43 1.47 16.97 16.75
N THR A 44 2.62 17.45 17.20
CA THR A 44 3.22 18.69 16.71
C THR A 44 4.38 18.37 15.77
N PHE A 45 4.44 19.11 14.66
CA PHE A 45 5.48 18.98 13.65
C PHE A 45 6.33 20.25 13.66
N ASN A 46 7.64 20.09 13.86
CA ASN A 46 8.60 21.18 13.83
C ASN A 46 9.65 20.88 12.76
N LYS A 47 9.80 21.77 11.78
CA LYS A 47 10.86 21.67 10.78
C LYS A 47 12.17 22.07 11.44
N VAL A 48 13.10 21.12 11.62
CA VAL A 48 14.41 21.39 12.22
C VAL A 48 15.32 22.03 11.19
N ASN A 49 15.32 21.49 9.97
CA ASN A 49 16.02 22.03 8.81
C ASN A 49 15.31 21.54 7.53
N ASN A 50 15.89 21.78 6.35
CA ASN A 50 15.30 21.32 5.08
C ASN A 50 15.33 19.80 4.88
N ARG A 51 16.13 19.06 5.65
CA ARG A 51 16.32 17.62 5.55
C ARG A 51 15.71 16.83 6.71
N ALA A 52 15.12 17.49 7.71
CA ALA A 52 14.62 16.83 8.92
C ALA A 52 13.39 17.53 9.51
N ILE A 53 12.37 16.73 9.82
CA ILE A 53 11.18 17.13 10.57
C ILE A 53 11.17 16.41 11.90
N LYS A 54 11.01 17.16 12.98
CA LYS A 54 10.78 16.63 14.33
C LYS A 54 9.28 16.48 14.57
N ILE A 55 8.86 15.32 15.04
CA ILE A 55 7.49 14.98 15.43
C ILE A 55 7.48 14.84 16.94
N THR A 56 6.62 15.59 17.63
CA THR A 56 6.63 15.66 19.10
C THR A 56 5.24 15.36 19.67
N VAL A 57 5.23 14.67 20.80
CA VAL A 57 4.06 14.52 21.68
C VAL A 57 4.45 15.05 23.06
N HIS A 58 3.63 15.95 23.60
CA HIS A 58 3.79 16.50 24.94
C HIS A 58 2.77 15.86 25.89
N ASN A 59 3.22 15.57 27.11
CA ASN A 59 2.39 14.99 28.18
C ASN A 59 1.60 13.73 27.75
N GLY A 60 2.22 12.91 26.89
CA GLY A 60 1.58 11.77 26.25
C GLY A 60 1.46 10.57 27.18
N GLU A 61 0.31 9.89 27.13
CA GLU A 61 0.15 8.56 27.70
C GLU A 61 0.76 7.49 26.78
N ARG A 62 0.94 6.26 27.28
CA ARG A 62 1.57 5.16 26.54
C ARG A 62 0.98 4.95 25.13
N LYS A 63 -0.35 5.03 24.97
CA LYS A 63 -1.03 4.88 23.67
C LYS A 63 -0.75 6.04 22.72
N HIS A 64 -0.68 7.26 23.26
CA HIS A 64 -0.42 8.46 22.48
C HIS A 64 1.03 8.50 21.99
N VAL A 65 1.99 8.13 22.86
CA VAL A 65 3.40 7.98 22.50
C VAL A 65 3.59 6.90 21.43
N ALA A 66 2.82 5.80 21.49
CA ALA A 66 2.89 4.75 20.47
C ALA A 66 2.49 5.26 19.07
N ALA A 67 1.49 6.15 18.98
CA ALA A 67 1.05 6.73 17.71
C ALA A 67 2.13 7.60 17.04
N LEU A 68 3.06 8.16 17.83
CA LEU A 68 4.13 9.01 17.32
C LEU A 68 5.01 8.27 16.30
N ARG A 69 5.42 7.03 16.62
CA ARG A 69 6.20 6.20 15.69
C ARG A 69 5.39 5.81 14.45
N THR A 70 4.10 5.55 14.60
CA THR A 70 3.20 5.27 13.49
C THR A 70 3.12 6.45 12.52
N VAL A 71 2.98 7.68 13.03
CA VAL A 71 3.00 8.89 12.21
C VAL A 71 4.31 9.02 11.44
N LYS A 72 5.45 8.80 12.09
CA LYS A 72 6.76 8.78 11.39
C LYS A 72 6.78 7.77 10.25
N SER A 73 6.33 6.54 10.50
CA SER A 73 6.29 5.48 9.48
C SER A 73 5.34 5.81 8.33
N LEU A 74 4.15 6.39 8.61
CA LEU A 74 3.20 6.79 7.57
C LEU A 74 3.84 7.82 6.63
N ILE A 75 4.50 8.86 7.17
CA ILE A 75 5.14 9.88 6.33
C ILE A 75 6.34 9.30 5.59
N SER A 76 7.14 8.44 6.24
CA SER A 76 8.25 7.74 5.58
C SER A 76 7.77 6.93 4.39
N ASN A 77 6.63 6.24 4.49
CA ASN A 77 6.06 5.48 3.39
C ASN A 77 5.58 6.39 2.25
N LEU A 78 5.00 7.56 2.56
CA LEU A 78 4.66 8.55 1.54
C LEU A 78 5.91 9.03 0.78
N ILE A 79 7.01 9.29 1.51
CA ILE A 79 8.28 9.70 0.92
C ILE A 79 8.82 8.60 0.00
N THR A 80 8.92 7.35 0.48
CA THR A 80 9.36 6.21 -0.34
C THR A 80 8.44 5.99 -1.56
N GLY A 81 7.14 6.20 -1.38
CA GLY A 81 6.15 6.09 -2.45
C GLY A 81 6.34 7.10 -3.59
N VAL A 82 6.64 8.35 -3.27
CA VAL A 82 6.90 9.39 -4.30
C VAL A 82 8.31 9.35 -4.89
N THR A 83 9.25 8.62 -4.27
CA THR A 83 10.63 8.48 -4.77
C THR A 83 10.85 7.18 -5.53
N LYS A 84 10.59 6.03 -4.88
CA LYS A 84 10.85 4.69 -5.43
C LYS A 84 9.58 3.99 -5.93
N GLY A 85 8.42 4.37 -5.42
CA GLY A 85 7.15 3.67 -5.66
C GLY A 85 7.11 2.28 -5.03
N TYR A 86 5.92 1.67 -4.99
CA TYR A 86 5.69 0.34 -4.42
C TYR A 86 5.27 -0.65 -5.48
N LYS A 87 5.72 -1.89 -5.34
CA LYS A 87 5.42 -3.02 -6.23
C LYS A 87 5.05 -4.24 -5.40
N TYR A 88 3.90 -4.81 -5.69
CA TYR A 88 3.40 -6.06 -5.10
C TYR A 88 3.30 -7.10 -6.20
N LYS A 89 3.96 -8.24 -6.02
CA LYS A 89 3.80 -9.39 -6.92
C LYS A 89 2.86 -10.38 -6.27
N MET A 90 1.94 -10.91 -7.03
CA MET A 90 0.98 -11.92 -6.61
C MET A 90 1.07 -13.13 -7.54
N ARG A 91 0.92 -14.33 -6.98
CA ARG A 91 0.97 -15.60 -7.73
C ARG A 91 -0.35 -16.32 -7.69
N TYR A 92 -0.73 -16.90 -8.82
CA TYR A 92 -1.92 -17.73 -8.91
C TYR A 92 -1.55 -19.15 -8.52
N VAL A 93 -2.31 -19.70 -7.59
CA VAL A 93 -2.18 -21.08 -7.12
C VAL A 93 -3.46 -21.80 -7.49
N TYR A 94 -3.34 -22.90 -8.22
CA TYR A 94 -4.46 -23.77 -8.57
C TYR A 94 -3.99 -25.20 -8.75
N ALA A 95 -4.83 -26.16 -8.40
CA ALA A 95 -4.51 -27.58 -8.59
C ALA A 95 -4.99 -28.11 -9.94
N HIS A 96 -6.25 -27.86 -10.29
CA HIS A 96 -6.90 -28.44 -11.47
C HIS A 96 -7.51 -27.39 -12.40
N PHE A 97 -8.18 -26.37 -11.86
CA PHE A 97 -8.86 -25.35 -12.65
C PHE A 97 -7.95 -24.12 -12.83
N PRO A 98 -7.47 -23.82 -14.05
CA PRO A 98 -6.66 -22.63 -14.29
C PRO A 98 -7.44 -21.35 -13.98
N ILE A 99 -6.81 -20.44 -13.26
CA ILE A 99 -7.38 -19.13 -12.91
C ILE A 99 -7.07 -18.16 -14.03
N ASN A 100 -8.11 -17.61 -14.65
CA ASN A 100 -7.96 -16.59 -15.69
C ASN A 100 -8.17 -15.21 -15.05
N VAL A 101 -7.13 -14.37 -15.08
CA VAL A 101 -7.18 -13.00 -14.58
C VAL A 101 -7.04 -12.04 -15.75
N ASN A 102 -7.96 -11.08 -15.88
CA ASN A 102 -7.93 -10.05 -16.92
C ASN A 102 -8.11 -8.67 -16.28
N VAL A 103 -7.55 -7.64 -16.91
CA VAL A 103 -7.85 -6.25 -16.58
C VAL A 103 -8.86 -5.75 -17.61
N VAL A 104 -10.02 -5.28 -17.15
CA VAL A 104 -11.14 -4.85 -18.00
C VAL A 104 -11.58 -3.47 -17.56
N GLU A 105 -11.94 -2.62 -18.51
CA GLU A 105 -12.53 -1.32 -18.24
C GLU A 105 -14.05 -1.41 -18.38
N ILE A 106 -14.77 -0.99 -17.34
CA ILE A 106 -16.23 -0.95 -17.30
C ILE A 106 -16.61 0.46 -16.86
N ASP A 107 -17.41 1.16 -17.67
CA ASP A 107 -17.90 2.52 -17.40
C ASP A 107 -16.78 3.53 -17.06
N GLY A 108 -15.62 3.40 -17.70
CA GLY A 108 -14.46 4.27 -17.50
C GLY A 108 -13.67 4.00 -16.20
N GLN A 109 -13.98 2.92 -15.48
CA GLN A 109 -13.21 2.45 -14.33
C GLN A 109 -12.57 1.10 -14.63
N SER A 110 -11.31 0.94 -14.21
CA SER A 110 -10.57 -0.31 -14.41
C SER A 110 -10.89 -1.32 -13.30
N TYR A 111 -11.13 -2.56 -13.70
CA TYR A 111 -11.42 -3.69 -12.82
C TYR A 111 -10.48 -4.87 -13.11
N ILE A 112 -10.17 -5.64 -12.08
CA ILE A 112 -9.55 -6.96 -12.19
C ILE A 112 -10.67 -7.99 -12.23
N GLU A 113 -10.79 -8.70 -13.35
CA GLU A 113 -11.72 -9.82 -13.50
C GLU A 113 -11.00 -11.14 -13.25
N ILE A 114 -11.56 -11.97 -12.37
CA ILE A 114 -11.10 -13.33 -12.09
C ILE A 114 -12.19 -14.30 -12.51
N ARG A 115 -11.82 -15.25 -13.39
CA ARG A 115 -12.72 -16.26 -13.97
C ARG A 115 -12.18 -17.66 -13.69
N ASN A 116 -13.10 -18.64 -13.71
CA ASN A 116 -12.79 -20.07 -13.58
C ASN A 116 -12.11 -20.48 -12.27
N PHE A 117 -12.17 -19.64 -11.22
CA PHE A 117 -11.68 -19.99 -9.90
C PHE A 117 -12.43 -21.21 -9.35
N LEU A 118 -11.72 -22.32 -9.07
CA LEU A 118 -12.32 -23.61 -8.70
C LEU A 118 -13.43 -24.11 -9.66
N GLY A 119 -13.39 -23.72 -10.94
CA GLY A 119 -14.41 -24.09 -11.92
C GLY A 119 -15.74 -23.35 -11.76
N GLU A 120 -15.77 -22.24 -11.00
CA GLU A 120 -16.96 -21.42 -10.84
C GLU A 120 -17.35 -20.71 -12.15
N LYS A 121 -18.66 -20.66 -12.44
CA LYS A 121 -19.22 -19.83 -13.53
C LYS A 121 -19.30 -18.34 -13.20
N ARG A 122 -19.16 -17.98 -11.93
CA ARG A 122 -19.23 -16.59 -11.45
C ARG A 122 -17.95 -15.85 -11.85
N VAL A 123 -18.11 -14.66 -12.43
CA VAL A 123 -17.01 -13.71 -12.64
C VAL A 123 -16.85 -12.90 -11.36
N ARG A 124 -15.64 -12.85 -10.81
CA ARG A 124 -15.31 -12.01 -9.66
C ARG A 124 -14.63 -10.75 -10.18
N GLN A 125 -15.14 -9.58 -9.78
CA GLN A 125 -14.62 -8.28 -10.22
C GLN A 125 -14.12 -7.51 -9.00
N ILE A 126 -12.90 -6.96 -9.08
CA ILE A 126 -12.31 -6.08 -8.06
C ILE A 126 -12.02 -4.74 -8.70
N LYS A 127 -12.46 -3.64 -8.06
CA LYS A 127 -12.18 -2.29 -8.54
C LYS A 127 -10.71 -1.95 -8.34
N ILE A 128 -10.05 -1.45 -9.37
CA ILE A 128 -8.70 -0.91 -9.25
C ILE A 128 -8.78 0.50 -8.66
N PHE A 129 -8.01 0.76 -7.61
CA PHE A 129 -7.92 2.10 -7.03
C PHE A 129 -7.11 3.06 -7.89
N ASP A 130 -7.47 4.33 -7.81
CA ASP A 130 -6.81 5.39 -8.58
C ASP A 130 -5.32 5.48 -8.24
N GLY A 131 -4.48 5.56 -9.27
CA GLY A 131 -3.02 5.61 -9.10
C GLY A 131 -2.35 4.25 -8.84
N VAL A 132 -3.11 3.15 -8.89
CA VAL A 132 -2.59 1.78 -8.92
C VAL A 132 -2.68 1.24 -10.35
N THR A 133 -1.55 0.80 -10.89
CA THR A 133 -1.43 0.10 -12.16
C THR A 133 -1.34 -1.40 -11.92
N VAL A 134 -2.04 -2.19 -12.73
CA VAL A 134 -2.11 -3.64 -12.60
C VAL A 134 -1.71 -4.26 -13.93
N GLU A 135 -0.66 -5.06 -13.90
CA GLU A 135 -0.06 -5.68 -15.09
C GLU A 135 0.13 -7.18 -14.87
N GLN A 136 -0.02 -7.96 -15.94
CA GLN A 136 0.37 -9.37 -15.91
C GLN A 136 1.86 -9.47 -16.26
N SER A 137 2.61 -10.20 -15.45
CA SER A 137 4.04 -10.38 -15.67
C SER A 137 4.27 -11.15 -16.99
N THR A 138 5.08 -10.59 -17.88
CA THR A 138 5.46 -11.25 -19.14
C THR A 138 6.58 -12.26 -18.94
N THR A 139 7.40 -12.07 -17.90
CA THR A 139 8.57 -12.92 -17.61
C THR A 139 8.19 -14.16 -16.82
N GLN A 140 7.21 -14.03 -15.91
CA GLN A 140 6.81 -15.08 -15.00
C GLN A 140 5.36 -15.47 -15.23
N LYS A 141 5.14 -16.75 -15.57
CA LYS A 141 3.78 -17.30 -15.73
C LYS A 141 2.99 -17.20 -14.42
N ASP A 142 1.71 -16.90 -14.55
CA ASP A 142 0.71 -16.89 -13.46
C ASP A 142 1.11 -15.92 -12.33
N GLU A 143 1.48 -14.70 -12.73
CA GLU A 143 1.89 -13.61 -11.86
C GLU A 143 1.20 -12.29 -12.23
N LEU A 144 0.63 -11.65 -11.21
CA LEU A 144 0.02 -10.31 -11.29
C LEU A 144 0.91 -9.33 -10.53
N VAL A 145 1.21 -8.20 -11.14
CA VAL A 145 2.01 -7.13 -10.54
C VAL A 145 1.11 -5.92 -10.33
N LEU A 146 1.01 -5.47 -9.08
CA LEU A 146 0.36 -4.21 -8.72
C LEU A 146 1.44 -3.20 -8.37
N SER A 147 1.41 -2.05 -9.02
CA SER A 147 2.39 -0.98 -8.85
C SER A 147 1.69 0.36 -8.61
N GLY A 148 2.32 1.24 -7.85
CA GLY A 148 1.76 2.56 -7.54
C GLY A 148 2.58 3.33 -6.54
N ASN A 149 2.24 4.60 -6.33
CA ASN A 149 2.96 5.45 -5.38
C ASN A 149 2.44 5.29 -3.95
N SER A 150 1.14 5.02 -3.77
CA SER A 150 0.53 4.87 -2.44
C SER A 150 0.61 3.42 -1.95
N LEU A 151 1.35 3.18 -0.86
CA LEU A 151 1.45 1.85 -0.25
C LEU A 151 0.08 1.32 0.20
N GLU A 152 -0.76 2.20 0.75
CA GLU A 152 -2.07 1.83 1.28
C GLU A 152 -2.97 1.33 0.15
N ASP A 153 -3.04 2.07 -0.95
CA ASP A 153 -3.90 1.72 -2.08
C ASP A 153 -3.41 0.46 -2.80
N VAL A 154 -2.09 0.35 -3.03
CA VAL A 154 -1.49 -0.84 -3.67
C VAL A 154 -1.70 -2.08 -2.81
N SER A 155 -1.44 -1.98 -1.50
CA SER A 155 -1.56 -3.13 -0.59
C SER A 155 -3.02 -3.53 -0.34
N GLN A 156 -3.94 -2.56 -0.25
CA GLN A 156 -5.36 -2.84 -0.09
C GLN A 156 -5.93 -3.51 -1.34
N ASN A 157 -5.60 -3.02 -2.53
CA ASN A 157 -6.04 -3.61 -3.79
C ASN A 157 -5.52 -5.06 -3.94
N ALA A 158 -4.25 -5.31 -3.58
CA ALA A 158 -3.70 -6.67 -3.52
C ALA A 158 -4.43 -7.56 -2.49
N ALA A 159 -4.79 -7.00 -1.32
CA ALA A 159 -5.54 -7.72 -0.30
C ALA A 159 -6.96 -8.06 -0.78
N ASP A 160 -7.63 -7.15 -1.49
CA ASP A 160 -8.97 -7.36 -2.03
C ASP A 160 -8.96 -8.48 -3.09
N VAL A 161 -7.96 -8.51 -3.98
CA VAL A 161 -7.75 -9.61 -4.93
C VAL A 161 -7.62 -10.96 -4.21
N GLN A 162 -6.76 -11.02 -3.19
CA GLN A 162 -6.52 -12.25 -2.43
C GLN A 162 -7.76 -12.71 -1.66
N GLN A 163 -8.45 -11.81 -0.97
CA GLN A 163 -9.63 -12.13 -0.17
C GLN A 163 -10.81 -12.55 -1.04
N VAL A 164 -10.97 -11.91 -2.20
CA VAL A 164 -12.00 -12.30 -3.16
C VAL A 164 -11.80 -13.73 -3.61
N CYS A 165 -10.58 -14.28 -3.66
CA CYS A 165 -10.27 -15.67 -3.99
C CYS A 165 -10.38 -16.67 -2.81
N ARG A 166 -11.12 -16.35 -1.74
CA ARG A 166 -11.29 -17.29 -0.62
C ARG A 166 -12.14 -18.50 -1.00
N VAL A 167 -11.62 -19.70 -0.72
CA VAL A 167 -12.35 -20.96 -0.85
C VAL A 167 -13.40 -21.09 0.28
N ARG A 168 -14.63 -21.47 -0.07
CA ARG A 168 -15.74 -21.69 0.87
C ARG A 168 -16.20 -23.15 0.85
N ASN A 169 -16.71 -23.63 1.99
CA ASN A 169 -17.33 -24.96 2.11
C ASN A 169 -16.41 -26.13 1.66
N LYS A 170 -15.09 -25.97 1.86
CA LYS A 170 -14.03 -26.97 1.62
C LYS A 170 -12.93 -26.81 2.67
N ASP A 171 -12.09 -27.83 2.85
CA ASP A 171 -10.90 -27.74 3.71
C ASP A 171 -9.80 -26.93 3.02
N ILE A 172 -9.54 -25.73 3.52
CA ILE A 172 -8.53 -24.81 3.00
C ILE A 172 -7.09 -25.32 3.12
N ARG A 173 -6.85 -26.38 3.91
CA ARG A 173 -5.52 -27.01 4.02
C ARG A 173 -5.23 -27.95 2.84
N LYS A 174 -6.28 -28.38 2.13
CA LYS A 174 -6.17 -29.23 0.94
C LYS A 174 -6.45 -28.45 -0.34
N PHE A 175 -7.44 -27.57 -0.31
CA PHE A 175 -7.79 -26.66 -1.40
C PHE A 175 -7.10 -25.32 -1.18
N LEU A 176 -5.83 -25.26 -1.59
CA LEU A 176 -4.95 -24.09 -1.47
C LEU A 176 -5.08 -23.14 -2.68
N ASP A 177 -6.06 -23.38 -3.56
CA ASP A 177 -6.30 -22.57 -4.75
C ASP A 177 -6.63 -21.11 -4.34
N GLY A 178 -5.95 -20.15 -4.96
CA GLY A 178 -6.05 -18.74 -4.59
C GLY A 178 -5.08 -17.86 -5.36
N ILE A 179 -5.14 -16.56 -5.09
CA ILE A 179 -4.14 -15.59 -5.54
C ILE A 179 -3.48 -15.02 -4.29
N TYR A 180 -2.17 -15.17 -4.16
CA TYR A 180 -1.44 -14.80 -2.95
C TYR A 180 -0.33 -13.81 -3.24
N VAL A 181 -0.10 -12.86 -2.34
CA VAL A 181 1.07 -11.98 -2.42
C VAL A 181 2.34 -12.80 -2.22
N SER A 182 3.20 -12.85 -3.23
CA SER A 182 4.51 -13.53 -3.16
C SER A 182 5.61 -12.60 -2.68
N GLU A 183 5.59 -11.35 -3.13
CA GLU A 183 6.67 -10.40 -2.90
C GLU A 183 6.13 -8.98 -2.70
N ARG A 184 6.79 -8.23 -1.83
CA ARG A 184 6.52 -6.81 -1.59
C ARG A 184 7.83 -6.07 -1.72
N GLY A 185 7.89 -5.13 -2.66
CA GLY A 185 9.10 -4.40 -2.98
C GLY A 185 8.81 -2.96 -3.41
N VAL A 186 9.86 -2.33 -3.93
CA VAL A 186 9.78 -1.02 -4.57
C VAL A 186 9.85 -1.19 -6.08
N ILE A 187 9.48 -0.15 -6.83
CA ILE A 187 9.56 -0.21 -8.29
C ILE A 187 11.01 -0.04 -8.74
N ASP A 188 11.66 0.98 -8.21
CA ASP A 188 13.06 1.29 -8.46
C ASP A 188 13.91 0.67 -7.34
N GLU A 189 14.34 -0.56 -7.55
CA GLU A 189 15.39 -1.18 -6.75
C GLU A 189 16.72 -0.55 -7.21
N GLU A 190 17.31 0.30 -6.36
CA GLU A 190 18.70 0.72 -6.56
C GLU A 190 19.55 -0.57 -6.55
N ALA A 191 20.13 -0.89 -7.71
CA ALA A 191 21.01 -2.03 -7.91
C ALA A 191 22.31 -1.91 -7.09
#